data_AF-A0A7C5L598-F1
#
_entry.id   AF-A0A7C5L598-F1
#
_cell.length_a   1.000
_cell.length_b   1.000
_cell.length_c   1.000
_cell.angle_alpha   90.00
_cell.angle_beta   90.00
_cell.angle_gamma   90.00
#
_symmetry.space_group_name_H-M   'P 1'
#
loop_
_entity.id
_entity.type
_entity.pdbx_description
1 polymer ?
#
loop_
_entity_poly.entity_id
_entity_poly.type
_entity_poly.pdbx_seq_one_letter_code
_entity_poly.pdbx_strand_id
1 'polypeptide(L)'
;MKQNAFFLFALWVSALLGLTLFSACHSEPIVVQLPDDGNNGGNNGGNNNGGNNGGSNANECPEGTISFQYEVLPLLVSSCATSGCHDAASHKEGVIMDSYDNIMEEVKPNKPPSKSKLYQVLVRSGRERMPPPPNPAFTQEQIDLIANWIDQGAPNTDCLPACDPYNYTFNAVIYPTILQSCTGCHSGSQASGSVWLETYDDIYLYAVNGKLLGSIKHEAGYSAMPPGLQLDDCRITQIENWINNGAPND
;
A
#
# COMPACT_ATOMS: atom_id res chain seq x y z
N MET A 1 -79.50 4.63 1.21
CA MET A 1 -80.54 5.02 0.24
C MET A 1 -79.89 5.78 -0.90
N LYS A 2 -80.09 5.29 -2.14
CA LYS A 2 -80.14 6.01 -3.44
C LYS A 2 -78.84 6.72 -3.92
N GLN A 3 -78.17 6.18 -4.95
CA GLN A 3 -78.33 6.37 -6.42
C GLN A 3 -77.32 7.40 -6.97
N ASN A 4 -76.32 6.99 -7.76
CA ASN A 4 -76.30 6.80 -9.23
C ASN A 4 -76.16 8.10 -10.05
N ALA A 5 -75.06 8.24 -10.78
CA ALA A 5 -74.99 8.60 -12.22
C ALA A 5 -73.50 8.66 -12.65
N PHE A 6 -72.97 7.68 -13.38
CA PHE A 6 -72.93 7.59 -14.85
C PHE A 6 -72.39 8.86 -15.54
N PHE A 7 -71.13 8.82 -15.98
CA PHE A 7 -70.74 9.30 -17.32
C PHE A 7 -69.60 8.44 -17.88
N LEU A 8 -69.79 8.10 -19.15
CA LEU A 8 -69.06 7.15 -19.96
C LEU A 8 -68.08 7.86 -20.92
N PHE A 9 -67.14 7.06 -21.44
CA PHE A 9 -66.44 7.17 -22.74
C PHE A 9 -65.33 8.23 -22.91
N ALA A 10 -64.08 7.76 -22.98
CA ALA A 10 -63.30 7.80 -24.23
C ALA A 10 -62.00 6.97 -24.10
N LEU A 11 -61.92 5.88 -24.86
CA LEU A 11 -60.73 5.10 -25.17
C LEU A 11 -59.82 5.90 -26.10
N TRP A 12 -58.54 6.06 -25.75
CA TRP A 12 -57.47 6.27 -26.72
C TRP A 12 -56.33 5.30 -26.40
N VAL A 13 -56.34 4.16 -27.09
CA VAL A 13 -55.19 3.28 -27.22
C VAL A 13 -54.30 3.89 -28.31
N SER A 14 -53.08 4.26 -27.98
CA SER A 14 -52.04 4.53 -28.96
C SER A 14 -50.80 3.75 -28.54
N ALA A 15 -50.67 2.57 -29.12
CA ALA A 15 -49.46 1.79 -29.12
C ALA A 15 -48.45 2.48 -30.06
N LEU A 16 -47.32 2.90 -29.52
CA LEU A 16 -46.14 3.28 -30.30
C LEU A 16 -44.97 2.42 -29.83
N LEU A 17 -44.75 1.37 -30.62
CA LEU A 17 -43.65 0.44 -30.57
C LEU A 17 -42.38 1.18 -31.03
N GLY A 18 -41.66 1.80 -30.10
CA GLY A 18 -40.36 2.43 -30.33
C GLY A 18 -39.24 1.51 -29.90
N LEU A 19 -38.80 0.63 -30.80
CA LEU A 19 -37.64 -0.24 -30.65
C LEU A 19 -36.36 0.63 -30.71
N THR A 20 -35.90 1.15 -29.58
CA THR A 20 -34.60 1.83 -29.51
C THR A 20 -33.51 0.78 -29.31
N LEU A 21 -32.75 0.56 -30.38
CA LEU A 21 -31.53 -0.24 -30.44
C LEU A 21 -30.58 0.17 -29.31
N PHE A 22 -30.25 -0.78 -28.43
CA PHE A 22 -29.06 -0.66 -27.59
C PHE A 22 -27.84 -0.68 -28.51
N SER A 23 -27.25 0.48 -28.73
CA SER A 23 -25.93 0.59 -29.33
C SER A 23 -24.93 0.03 -28.32
N ALA A 24 -24.49 -1.20 -28.56
CA ALA A 24 -23.39 -1.79 -27.83
C ALA A 24 -22.11 -1.02 -28.20
N CYS A 25 -21.53 -0.29 -27.24
CA CYS A 25 -20.15 0.16 -27.37
C CYS A 25 -19.26 -1.09 -27.35
N HIS A 26 -18.76 -1.49 -28.53
CA HIS A 26 -17.54 -2.26 -28.62
C HIS A 26 -16.39 -1.27 -28.48
N SER A 27 -15.65 -1.33 -27.38
CA SER A 27 -14.35 -0.68 -27.25
C SER A 27 -13.32 -1.51 -28.01
N GLU A 28 -12.93 -1.02 -29.18
CA GLU A 28 -11.73 -1.50 -29.88
C GLU A 28 -10.47 -1.14 -29.06
N PRO A 29 -9.41 -1.95 -29.10
CA PRO A 29 -8.18 -1.64 -28.39
C PRO A 29 -7.55 -0.34 -28.94
N ILE A 30 -7.37 0.63 -28.06
CA ILE A 30 -6.58 1.84 -28.35
C ILE A 30 -5.13 1.40 -28.56
N VAL A 31 -4.66 1.46 -29.80
CA VAL A 31 -3.23 1.40 -30.11
C VAL A 31 -2.65 2.79 -29.87
N VAL A 32 -2.00 2.99 -28.73
CA VAL A 32 -1.21 4.21 -28.49
C VAL A 32 0.03 4.12 -29.37
N GLN A 33 0.05 4.85 -30.48
CA GLN A 33 1.29 5.14 -31.18
C GLN A 33 2.05 6.19 -30.35
N LEU A 34 3.15 5.78 -29.73
CA LEU A 34 4.13 6.69 -29.15
C LEU A 34 4.74 7.54 -30.28
N PRO A 35 4.85 8.87 -30.13
CA PRO A 35 5.63 9.68 -31.04
C PRO A 35 7.12 9.35 -30.82
N ASP A 36 7.72 8.77 -31.84
CA ASP A 36 9.16 8.72 -32.02
C ASP A 36 9.57 10.03 -32.68
N ASP A 37 10.24 10.93 -31.96
CA ASP A 37 10.98 12.05 -32.55
C ASP A 37 12.10 12.46 -31.59
N GLY A 38 13.31 11.99 -31.92
CA GLY A 38 14.52 12.20 -31.17
C GLY A 38 15.05 13.63 -31.18
N ASN A 39 15.91 13.91 -30.20
CA ASN A 39 17.01 14.84 -30.42
C ASN A 39 18.29 14.36 -29.72
N ASN A 40 19.35 14.48 -30.51
CA ASN A 40 20.72 14.04 -30.34
C ASN A 40 21.54 15.13 -29.64
N GLY A 41 22.47 14.75 -28.77
CA GLY A 41 23.56 15.64 -28.36
C GLY A 41 24.43 15.16 -27.21
N GLY A 42 25.57 14.52 -27.53
CA GLY A 42 26.81 14.79 -26.79
C GLY A 42 27.46 13.65 -25.98
N ASN A 43 28.05 12.69 -26.71
CA ASN A 43 29.27 11.93 -26.44
C ASN A 43 30.12 12.31 -25.18
N ASN A 44 30.54 11.34 -24.35
CA ASN A 44 31.86 10.67 -24.43
C ASN A 44 32.20 9.83 -23.18
N GLY A 45 32.78 8.63 -23.40
CA GLY A 45 33.63 7.93 -22.42
C GLY A 45 33.20 6.50 -22.07
N GLY A 46 33.49 5.55 -22.94
CA GLY A 46 33.23 4.12 -22.70
C GLY A 46 34.24 3.43 -21.78
N ASN A 47 33.82 2.31 -21.19
CA ASN A 47 34.62 1.08 -21.15
C ASN A 47 33.70 -0.14 -21.05
N ASN A 48 33.89 -1.11 -21.93
CA ASN A 48 33.20 -2.40 -21.92
C ASN A 48 34.02 -3.40 -21.10
N ASN A 49 33.39 -4.06 -20.12
CA ASN A 49 33.66 -5.49 -19.88
C ASN A 49 32.41 -6.17 -19.32
N GLY A 50 32.09 -7.34 -19.89
CA GLY A 50 30.76 -7.94 -19.83
C GLY A 50 30.50 -8.85 -18.63
N GLY A 51 29.20 -9.04 -18.39
CA GLY A 51 28.63 -10.17 -17.65
C GLY A 51 27.84 -9.78 -16.40
N ASN A 52 26.56 -9.40 -16.56
CA ASN A 52 25.41 -10.24 -16.19
C ASN A 52 24.10 -9.44 -16.41
N ASN A 53 23.07 -10.15 -16.83
CA ASN A 53 21.77 -9.60 -17.19
C ASN A 53 20.98 -9.29 -15.91
N GLY A 54 20.68 -8.01 -15.67
CA GLY A 54 19.92 -7.54 -14.53
C GLY A 54 19.86 -6.02 -14.64
N GLY A 55 18.79 -5.50 -15.22
CA GLY A 55 18.58 -4.06 -15.29
C GLY A 55 18.36 -3.54 -13.88
N SER A 56 19.43 -3.15 -13.20
CA SER A 56 19.34 -2.41 -11.95
C SER A 56 18.66 -1.08 -12.26
N ASN A 57 17.48 -0.90 -11.68
CA ASN A 57 16.80 0.37 -11.74
C ASN A 57 17.71 1.38 -11.02
N ALA A 58 17.99 2.54 -11.62
CA ALA A 58 18.98 3.49 -11.10
C ALA A 58 18.62 4.07 -9.71
N ASN A 59 17.43 3.76 -9.21
CA ASN A 59 16.88 4.13 -7.91
C ASN A 59 16.77 2.95 -6.92
N GLU A 60 17.22 1.75 -7.26
CA GLU A 60 17.17 0.60 -6.37
C GLU A 60 18.19 0.72 -5.23
N CYS A 61 17.82 0.25 -4.05
CA CYS A 61 18.70 0.23 -2.90
C CYS A 61 19.90 -0.71 -3.14
N PRO A 62 21.13 -0.29 -2.82
CA PRO A 62 22.27 -1.20 -2.80
C PRO A 62 21.95 -2.41 -1.92
N GLU A 63 22.46 -3.58 -2.29
CA GLU A 63 22.20 -4.83 -1.58
C GLU A 63 22.42 -4.66 -0.07
N GLY A 64 21.42 -5.08 0.72
CA GLY A 64 21.43 -4.99 2.18
C GLY A 64 21.10 -3.60 2.75
N THR A 65 20.88 -2.58 1.93
CA THR A 65 20.45 -1.25 2.39
C THR A 65 18.96 -1.27 2.70
N ILE A 66 18.58 -0.81 3.90
CA ILE A 66 17.18 -0.63 4.27
C ILE A 66 16.73 0.78 3.88
N SER A 67 15.63 0.84 3.15
CA SER A 67 15.00 2.09 2.76
C SER A 67 14.13 2.64 3.88
N PHE A 68 14.49 3.81 4.41
CA PHE A 68 13.69 4.43 5.45
C PHE A 68 12.30 4.81 4.92
N GLN A 69 12.24 5.47 3.76
CA GLN A 69 10.99 5.99 3.20
C GLN A 69 10.02 4.86 2.83
N TYR A 70 10.52 3.73 2.34
CA TYR A 70 9.68 2.65 1.81
C TYR A 70 9.48 1.47 2.77
N GLU A 71 10.38 1.23 3.72
CA GLU A 71 10.30 0.04 4.60
C GLU A 71 10.07 0.40 6.07
N VAL A 72 10.70 1.46 6.58
CA VAL A 72 10.65 1.82 8.01
C VAL A 72 9.53 2.80 8.33
N LEU A 73 9.44 3.91 7.59
CA LEU A 73 8.45 4.96 7.83
C LEU A 73 7.01 4.43 7.75
N PRO A 74 6.61 3.61 6.76
CA PRO A 74 5.24 3.10 6.69
C PRO A 74 4.85 2.23 7.90
N LEU A 75 5.78 1.44 8.44
CA LEU A 75 5.56 0.66 9.65
C LEU A 75 5.28 1.56 10.86
N LEU A 76 6.10 2.59 11.05
CA LEU A 76 6.00 3.49 12.20
C LEU A 76 4.78 4.40 12.09
N VAL A 77 4.49 4.93 10.91
CA VAL A 77 3.30 5.76 10.69
C VAL A 77 2.02 4.96 10.92
N SER A 78 1.91 3.77 10.34
CA SER A 78 0.69 2.96 10.42
C SER A 78 0.40 2.42 11.82
N SER A 79 1.42 2.26 12.67
CA SER A 79 1.29 1.61 13.98
C SER A 79 1.51 2.54 15.17
N CYS A 80 2.22 3.65 15.00
CA CYS A 80 2.57 4.59 16.06
C CYS A 80 1.95 5.97 15.86
N ALA A 81 1.99 6.52 14.64
CA ALA A 81 1.51 7.88 14.32
C ALA A 81 -0.01 7.96 14.14
N THR A 82 -0.76 7.33 15.04
CA THR A 82 -2.23 7.27 15.02
C THR A 82 -2.84 8.26 16.02
N SER A 83 -4.08 8.68 15.75
CA SER A 83 -4.77 9.61 16.64
C SER A 83 -4.97 9.02 18.03
N GLY A 84 -4.66 9.82 19.05
CA GLY A 84 -4.59 9.45 20.45
C GLY A 84 -3.34 8.66 20.84
N CYS A 85 -2.37 8.48 19.93
CA CYS A 85 -1.10 7.80 20.16
C CYS A 85 0.10 8.74 19.91
N HIS A 86 0.84 8.62 18.80
CA HIS A 86 2.06 9.40 18.52
C HIS A 86 1.96 10.18 17.20
N ASP A 87 0.78 10.73 16.90
CA ASP A 87 0.52 11.60 15.74
C ASP A 87 0.88 13.07 16.01
N ALA A 88 0.96 13.89 14.96
CA ALA A 88 1.28 15.32 15.10
C ALA A 88 0.34 16.07 16.05
N ALA A 89 -0.95 15.73 16.09
CA ALA A 89 -1.98 16.51 16.78
C ALA A 89 -2.18 16.14 18.26
N SER A 90 -2.09 14.85 18.60
CA SER A 90 -2.51 14.31 19.90
C SER A 90 -1.45 13.46 20.60
N HIS A 91 -0.22 13.47 20.07
CA HIS A 91 0.94 12.72 20.56
C HIS A 91 1.04 12.64 22.09
N LYS A 92 1.15 11.41 22.59
CA LYS A 92 1.43 11.09 23.98
C LYS A 92 2.91 11.26 24.28
N GLU A 93 3.19 11.67 25.51
CA GLU A 93 4.54 11.80 26.05
C GLU A 93 5.46 12.75 25.26
N GLY A 94 4.90 13.61 24.41
CA GLY A 94 5.70 14.50 23.56
C GLY A 94 6.28 13.84 22.31
N VAL A 95 5.97 12.56 22.04
CA VAL A 95 6.61 11.76 20.99
C VAL A 95 5.76 11.74 19.72
N ILE A 96 6.35 12.14 18.59
CA ILE A 96 5.73 12.12 17.26
C ILE A 96 6.46 11.10 16.37
N MET A 97 5.73 10.31 15.59
CA MET A 97 6.27 9.17 14.80
C MET A 97 5.94 9.27 13.30
N ASP A 98 5.77 10.49 12.77
CA ASP A 98 5.25 10.75 11.43
C ASP A 98 6.29 11.13 10.36
N SER A 99 7.54 11.36 10.76
CA SER A 99 8.60 11.84 9.87
C SER A 99 9.98 11.41 10.37
N TYR A 100 10.97 11.43 9.48
CA TYR A 100 12.35 11.08 9.82
C TYR A 100 12.87 11.87 11.01
N ASP A 101 12.74 13.20 10.98
CA ASP A 101 13.29 14.07 12.02
C ASP A 101 12.67 13.77 13.39
N ASN A 102 11.35 13.57 13.45
CA ASN A 102 10.66 13.23 14.70
C ASN A 102 11.04 11.82 15.21
N ILE A 103 11.11 10.83 14.32
CA ILE A 103 11.51 9.46 14.67
C ILE A 103 12.95 9.43 15.20
N MET A 104 13.84 10.23 14.63
CA MET A 104 15.24 10.29 15.03
C MET A 104 15.47 10.84 16.44
N GLU A 105 14.48 11.53 17.04
CA GLU A 105 14.55 11.92 18.46
C GLU A 105 14.60 10.69 19.39
N GLU A 106 13.95 9.60 18.99
CA GLU A 106 13.88 8.33 19.73
C GLU A 106 14.96 7.31 19.32
N VAL A 107 15.81 7.67 18.36
CA VAL A 107 16.86 6.81 17.81
C VAL A 107 18.25 7.36 18.18
N LYS A 108 19.18 6.45 18.50
CA LYS A 108 20.59 6.75 18.67
C LYS A 108 21.37 6.14 17.49
N PRO A 109 21.60 6.89 16.40
CA PRO A 109 22.28 6.37 15.23
C PRO A 109 23.71 5.94 15.56
N ASN A 110 24.22 4.92 14.86
CA ASN A 110 25.55 4.36 15.05
C ASN A 110 25.79 3.81 16.48
N LYS A 111 24.72 3.41 17.16
CA LYS A 111 24.75 2.68 18.43
C LYS A 111 23.94 1.40 18.30
N PRO A 112 24.20 0.37 19.12
CA PRO A 112 23.37 -0.82 19.14
C PRO A 112 21.89 -0.46 19.33
N PRO A 113 20.92 -1.14 18.69
CA PRO A 113 19.51 -0.77 18.72
C PRO A 113 18.95 -0.70 20.14
N SER A 114 19.47 -1.52 21.06
CA SER A 114 19.15 -1.47 22.50
C SER A 114 19.41 -0.11 23.17
N LYS A 115 20.13 0.82 22.54
CA LYS A 115 20.35 2.20 23.02
C LYS A 115 19.33 3.20 22.48
N SER A 116 18.56 2.83 21.46
CA SER A 116 17.45 3.62 20.91
C SER A 116 16.17 3.33 21.69
N LYS A 117 15.45 4.39 22.10
CA LYS A 117 14.19 4.25 22.83
C LYS A 117 13.12 3.59 21.95
N LEU A 118 13.10 3.91 20.66
CA LEU A 118 12.25 3.27 19.65
C LEU A 118 12.35 1.74 19.73
N TYR A 119 13.56 1.19 19.57
CA TYR A 119 13.76 -0.27 19.62
C TYR A 119 13.40 -0.86 20.99
N GLN A 120 13.77 -0.18 22.09
CA GLN A 120 13.47 -0.68 23.44
C GLN A 120 11.97 -0.86 23.68
N VAL A 121 11.11 0.03 23.18
CA VAL A 121 9.65 -0.10 23.39
C VAL A 121 9.03 -1.20 22.53
N LEU A 122 9.62 -1.52 21.37
CA LEU A 122 9.16 -2.59 20.51
C LEU A 122 9.42 -3.98 21.11
N VAL A 123 10.56 -4.17 21.78
CA VAL A 123 10.97 -5.47 22.37
C VAL A 123 10.51 -5.70 23.80
N ARG A 124 9.80 -4.73 24.41
CA ARG A 124 9.19 -4.89 25.74
C ARG A 124 7.98 -5.84 25.67
N SER A 125 7.47 -6.21 26.83
CA SER A 125 6.32 -7.10 26.96
C SER A 125 5.16 -6.46 27.74
N GLY A 126 3.99 -7.10 27.69
CA GLY A 126 2.82 -6.66 28.44
C GLY A 126 2.37 -5.25 28.07
N ARG A 127 2.11 -4.42 29.08
CA ARG A 127 1.63 -3.03 28.90
C ARG A 127 2.74 -2.03 28.55
N GLU A 128 4.00 -2.45 28.64
CA GLU A 128 5.14 -1.58 28.38
C GLU A 128 5.63 -1.65 26.92
N ARG A 129 5.12 -2.62 26.14
CA ARG A 129 5.40 -2.72 24.72
C ARG A 129 4.62 -1.66 23.94
N MET A 130 5.21 -1.17 22.86
CA MET A 130 4.51 -0.34 21.88
C MET A 130 4.35 -1.09 20.56
N PRO A 131 3.20 -0.98 19.86
CA PRO A 131 1.96 -0.36 20.32
C PRO A 131 1.40 -1.05 21.58
N PRO A 132 0.68 -0.33 22.48
CA PRO A 132 0.18 -0.93 23.70
C PRO A 132 -1.00 -1.87 23.40
N PRO A 133 -1.18 -2.97 24.15
CA PRO A 133 -2.39 -3.79 24.04
C PRO A 133 -3.66 -2.93 24.20
N PRO A 134 -4.75 -3.21 23.46
CA PRO A 134 -5.00 -4.41 22.65
C PRO A 134 -4.43 -4.36 21.22
N ASN A 135 -3.70 -3.31 20.85
CA ASN A 135 -3.12 -3.23 19.50
C ASN A 135 -2.11 -4.36 19.27
N PRO A 136 -2.00 -4.88 18.05
CA PRO A 136 -1.02 -5.92 17.72
C PRO A 136 0.41 -5.50 18.08
N ALA A 137 1.23 -6.48 18.43
CA ALA A 137 2.67 -6.26 18.54
C ALA A 137 3.28 -6.23 17.14
N PHE A 138 4.42 -5.57 17.00
CA PHE A 138 5.26 -5.78 15.83
C PHE A 138 5.70 -7.25 15.79
N THR A 139 5.77 -7.82 14.59
CA THR A 139 6.35 -9.15 14.41
C THR A 139 7.87 -9.09 14.60
N GLN A 140 8.50 -10.26 14.78
CA GLN A 140 9.95 -10.29 14.94
C GLN A 140 10.65 -9.75 13.70
N GLU A 141 10.13 -10.02 12.51
CA GLU A 141 10.67 -9.55 11.23
C GLU A 141 10.61 -8.02 11.12
N GLN A 142 9.51 -7.40 11.56
CA GLN A 142 9.38 -5.93 11.59
C GLN A 142 10.34 -5.30 12.62
N ILE A 143 10.52 -5.96 13.78
CA ILE A 143 11.48 -5.53 14.80
C ILE A 143 12.92 -5.63 14.25
N ASP A 144 13.24 -6.72 13.56
CA ASP A 144 14.56 -6.98 12.98
C ASP A 144 14.87 -5.96 11.88
N LEU A 145 13.89 -5.61 11.04
CA LEU A 145 14.04 -4.54 10.05
C LEU A 145 14.41 -3.20 10.71
N ILE A 146 13.69 -2.80 11.76
CA ILE A 146 13.98 -1.56 12.49
C ILE A 146 15.35 -1.63 13.17
N ALA A 147 15.72 -2.78 13.73
CA ALA A 147 17.02 -3.01 14.35
C ALA A 147 18.15 -2.84 13.32
N ASN A 148 18.03 -3.50 12.17
CA ASN A 148 19.01 -3.46 11.09
C ASN A 148 19.15 -2.05 10.51
N TRP A 149 18.04 -1.30 10.36
CA TRP A 149 18.09 0.09 9.93
C TRP A 149 18.85 0.98 10.93
N ILE A 150 18.63 0.78 12.24
CA ILE A 150 19.38 1.49 13.29
C ILE A 150 20.87 1.13 13.24
N ASP A 151 21.20 -0.15 13.02
CA ASP A 151 22.58 -0.64 12.89
C ASP A 151 23.29 -0.08 11.65
N GLN A 152 22.55 0.22 10.58
CA GLN A 152 23.06 0.95 9.40
C GLN A 152 23.29 2.44 9.65
N GLY A 153 23.08 2.92 10.88
CA GLY A 153 23.24 4.33 11.25
C GLY A 153 21.95 5.14 11.08
N ALA A 154 20.80 4.48 10.90
CA ALA A 154 19.49 5.09 10.69
C ALA A 154 19.45 6.15 9.59
N PRO A 155 19.94 5.86 8.36
CA PRO A 155 19.93 6.84 7.27
C PRO A 155 18.50 7.16 6.81
N ASN A 156 18.28 8.41 6.38
CA ASN A 156 17.04 8.83 5.70
C ASN A 156 17.07 8.43 4.23
N THR A 157 17.08 7.11 3.97
CA THR A 157 17.22 6.55 2.64
C THR A 157 15.87 6.55 1.89
N ASP A 158 15.90 6.92 0.61
CA ASP A 158 14.75 7.00 -0.30
C ASP A 158 14.92 6.19 -1.60
N CYS A 159 15.87 5.25 -1.62
CA CYS A 159 15.97 4.26 -2.70
C CYS A 159 14.84 3.24 -2.62
N LEU A 160 14.46 2.68 -3.76
CA LEU A 160 13.46 1.62 -3.86
C LEU A 160 14.05 0.29 -3.38
N PRO A 161 13.40 -0.43 -2.47
CA PRO A 161 13.81 -1.79 -2.13
C PRO A 161 13.84 -2.68 -3.37
N ALA A 162 14.73 -3.66 -3.37
CA ALA A 162 14.81 -4.63 -4.45
C ALA A 162 13.45 -5.29 -4.72
N CYS A 163 13.04 -5.29 -5.98
CA CYS A 163 11.73 -5.77 -6.39
C CYS A 163 11.78 -6.39 -7.79
N ASP A 164 11.39 -7.66 -7.87
CA ASP A 164 11.15 -8.36 -9.14
C ASP A 164 9.63 -8.40 -9.38
N PRO A 165 9.09 -7.68 -10.38
CA PRO A 165 7.65 -7.64 -10.63
C PRO A 165 7.07 -9.00 -11.06
N TYR A 166 7.91 -9.98 -11.42
CA TYR A 166 7.50 -11.33 -11.80
C TYR A 166 7.55 -12.34 -10.64
N ASN A 167 8.08 -11.94 -9.48
CA ASN A 167 7.97 -12.71 -8.25
C ASN A 167 6.83 -12.14 -7.41
N TYR A 168 5.68 -12.81 -7.37
CA TYR A 168 4.46 -12.29 -6.74
C TYR A 168 3.62 -13.38 -6.06
N THR A 169 4.24 -14.47 -5.61
CA THR A 169 3.48 -15.50 -4.87
C THR A 169 2.99 -14.95 -3.53
N PHE A 170 1.88 -15.50 -3.05
CA PHE A 170 1.21 -14.97 -1.87
C PHE A 170 2.12 -14.99 -0.64
N ASN A 171 2.70 -16.15 -0.32
CA ASN A 171 3.50 -16.33 0.89
C ASN A 171 4.87 -15.64 0.82
N ALA A 172 5.44 -15.51 -0.38
CA ALA A 172 6.79 -14.96 -0.53
C ALA A 172 6.81 -13.44 -0.62
N VAL A 173 5.76 -12.83 -1.21
CA VAL A 173 5.79 -11.40 -1.56
C VAL A 173 4.54 -10.67 -1.11
N ILE A 174 3.35 -11.16 -1.45
CA ILE A 174 2.12 -10.39 -1.22
C ILE A 174 1.80 -10.28 0.26
N TYR A 175 1.77 -11.41 0.97
CA TYR A 175 1.46 -11.44 2.40
C TYR A 175 2.48 -10.64 3.23
N PRO A 176 3.80 -10.79 3.03
CA PRO A 176 4.78 -9.91 3.67
C PRO A 176 4.54 -8.42 3.36
N THR A 177 4.22 -8.05 2.12
CA THR A 177 3.95 -6.64 1.74
C THR A 177 2.72 -6.09 2.46
N ILE A 178 1.65 -6.87 2.55
CA ILE A 178 0.42 -6.50 3.26
C ILE A 178 0.66 -6.36 4.77
N LEU A 179 1.38 -7.32 5.36
CA LEU A 179 1.76 -7.30 6.77
C LEU A 179 2.65 -6.08 7.11
N GLN A 180 3.55 -5.71 6.19
CA GLN A 180 4.43 -4.56 6.35
C GLN A 180 3.66 -3.23 6.27
N SER A 181 2.77 -3.10 5.29
CA SER A 181 2.29 -1.77 4.87
C SER A 181 0.84 -1.48 5.26
N CYS A 182 0.07 -2.51 5.63
CA CYS A 182 -1.39 -2.38 5.74
C CYS A 182 -1.90 -2.77 7.13
N THR A 183 -1.37 -3.83 7.74
CA THR A 183 -1.93 -4.37 8.99
C THR A 183 -1.70 -3.47 10.20
N GLY A 184 -0.85 -2.44 10.14
CA GLY A 184 -0.76 -1.45 11.22
C GLY A 184 -2.10 -0.76 11.53
N CYS A 185 -2.91 -0.54 10.48
CA CYS A 185 -4.28 0.01 10.61
C CYS A 185 -5.38 -1.02 10.31
N HIS A 186 -5.11 -2.04 9.49
CA HIS A 186 -6.11 -3.00 8.98
C HIS A 186 -6.03 -4.39 9.63
N SER A 187 -5.91 -4.44 10.97
CA SER A 187 -5.83 -5.69 11.73
C SER A 187 -6.58 -5.64 13.06
N GLY A 188 -6.87 -6.82 13.62
CA GLY A 188 -7.45 -6.99 14.94
C GLY A 188 -8.87 -6.44 15.07
N SER A 189 -9.35 -6.35 16.32
CA SER A 189 -10.74 -5.94 16.61
C SER A 189 -11.06 -4.47 16.33
N GLN A 190 -10.05 -3.64 16.03
CA GLN A 190 -10.18 -2.21 15.79
C GLN A 190 -9.68 -1.81 14.39
N ALA A 191 -9.73 -2.74 13.44
CA ALA A 191 -9.28 -2.51 12.08
C ALA A 191 -10.00 -1.30 11.44
N SER A 192 -9.22 -0.37 10.91
CA SER A 192 -9.69 0.88 10.33
C SER A 192 -10.64 0.63 9.18
N GLY A 193 -11.80 1.30 9.20
CA GLY A 193 -12.84 1.14 8.17
C GLY A 193 -13.49 -0.24 8.12
N SER A 194 -13.33 -1.07 9.16
CA SER A 194 -13.77 -2.47 9.17
C SER A 194 -13.19 -3.26 8.00
N VAL A 195 -11.90 -3.04 7.72
CA VAL A 195 -11.13 -3.73 6.70
C VAL A 195 -10.03 -4.53 7.39
N TRP A 196 -10.11 -5.85 7.27
CA TRP A 196 -9.12 -6.80 7.81
C TRP A 196 -8.22 -7.29 6.69
N LEU A 197 -6.93 -7.46 6.97
CA LEU A 197 -5.92 -7.93 6.01
C LEU A 197 -4.94 -8.92 6.67
N GLU A 198 -5.42 -9.70 7.65
CA GLU A 198 -4.57 -10.59 8.47
C GLU A 198 -4.46 -12.01 7.89
N THR A 199 -5.46 -12.45 7.13
CA THR A 199 -5.47 -13.80 6.55
C THR A 199 -5.57 -13.73 5.03
N TYR A 200 -5.23 -14.84 4.36
CA TYR A 200 -5.45 -14.97 2.91
C TYR A 200 -6.90 -14.66 2.52
N ASP A 201 -7.89 -15.20 3.25
CA ASP A 201 -9.31 -15.01 2.93
C ASP A 201 -9.72 -13.53 3.05
N ASP A 202 -9.19 -12.83 4.06
CA ASP A 202 -9.42 -11.39 4.23
C ASP A 202 -8.84 -10.60 3.06
N ILE A 203 -7.59 -10.86 2.70
CA ILE A 203 -6.89 -10.16 1.60
C ILE A 203 -7.57 -10.47 0.27
N TYR A 204 -7.88 -11.74 0.01
CA TYR A 204 -8.53 -12.22 -1.21
C TYR A 204 -9.87 -11.51 -1.44
N LEU A 205 -10.67 -11.31 -0.38
CA LEU A 205 -11.94 -10.58 -0.46
C LEU A 205 -11.79 -9.20 -1.12
N TYR A 206 -10.78 -8.43 -0.72
CA TYR A 206 -10.53 -7.08 -1.26
C TYR A 206 -9.75 -7.09 -2.57
N ALA A 207 -8.94 -8.12 -2.80
CA ALA A 207 -8.25 -8.34 -4.06
C ALA A 207 -9.23 -8.52 -5.22
N VAL A 208 -10.18 -9.46 -5.09
CA VAL A 208 -11.10 -9.83 -6.17
C VAL A 208 -12.24 -8.84 -6.40
N ASN A 209 -12.53 -7.97 -5.42
CA ASN A 209 -13.54 -6.91 -5.57
C ASN A 209 -12.94 -5.56 -6.04
N GLY A 210 -11.63 -5.54 -6.37
CA GLY A 210 -10.91 -4.38 -6.88
C GLY A 210 -10.59 -3.30 -5.84
N LYS A 211 -11.07 -3.43 -4.60
CA LYS A 211 -10.80 -2.41 -3.56
C LYS A 211 -9.35 -2.37 -3.15
N LEU A 212 -8.67 -3.51 -3.07
CA LEU A 212 -7.25 -3.54 -2.73
C LEU A 212 -6.46 -2.76 -3.77
N LEU A 213 -6.59 -3.14 -5.05
CA LEU A 213 -5.82 -2.53 -6.13
C LEU A 213 -6.15 -1.04 -6.31
N GLY A 214 -7.43 -0.67 -6.32
CA GLY A 214 -7.84 0.73 -6.45
C GLY A 214 -7.36 1.60 -5.28
N SER A 215 -7.34 1.06 -4.06
CA SER A 215 -6.86 1.80 -2.88
C SER A 215 -5.35 2.00 -2.91
N ILE A 216 -4.56 0.96 -3.27
CA ILE A 216 -3.09 1.07 -3.35
C ILE A 216 -2.60 1.85 -4.57
N LYS A 217 -3.38 1.89 -5.65
CA LYS A 217 -3.14 2.74 -6.82
C LYS A 217 -3.61 4.19 -6.62
N HIS A 218 -4.23 4.50 -5.47
CA HIS A 218 -4.80 5.82 -5.17
C HIS A 218 -5.77 6.28 -6.28
N GLU A 219 -6.54 5.34 -6.84
CA GLU A 219 -7.46 5.61 -7.94
C GLU A 219 -8.66 6.45 -7.49
N ALA A 220 -9.17 7.29 -8.40
CA ALA A 220 -10.35 8.10 -8.13
C ALA A 220 -11.56 7.22 -7.78
N GLY A 221 -12.19 7.50 -6.63
CA GLY A 221 -13.33 6.73 -6.12
C GLY A 221 -12.96 5.68 -5.06
N TYR A 222 -11.68 5.47 -4.80
CA TYR A 222 -11.18 4.63 -3.70
C TYR A 222 -10.57 5.50 -2.60
N SER A 223 -10.55 4.97 -1.37
CA SER A 223 -9.79 5.59 -0.29
C SER A 223 -8.30 5.29 -0.52
N ALA A 224 -7.49 6.33 -0.71
CA ALA A 224 -6.04 6.19 -0.90
C ALA A 224 -5.38 5.53 0.33
N MET A 225 -4.71 4.40 0.11
CA MET A 225 -4.02 3.63 1.14
C MET A 225 -2.65 3.14 0.65
N PRO A 226 -1.59 3.13 1.47
CA PRO A 226 -1.51 3.76 2.78
C PRO A 226 -1.76 5.29 2.70
N PRO A 227 -2.22 5.93 3.79
CA PRO A 227 -2.41 7.38 3.81
C PRO A 227 -1.07 8.10 3.62
N GLY A 228 -1.05 9.13 2.77
CA GLY A 228 0.16 9.90 2.49
C GLY A 228 1.03 9.25 1.42
N LEU A 229 1.83 8.25 1.78
CA LEU A 229 2.78 7.62 0.86
C LEU A 229 2.18 6.37 0.20
N GLN A 230 2.04 6.43 -1.11
CA GLN A 230 1.66 5.29 -1.94
C GLN A 230 2.76 4.22 -1.92
N LEU A 231 2.36 2.94 -2.06
CA LEU A 231 3.32 1.86 -2.34
C LEU A 231 4.09 2.17 -3.62
N ASP A 232 5.33 1.68 -3.72
CA ASP A 232 6.09 1.82 -4.96
C ASP A 232 5.44 1.03 -6.11
N ASP A 233 5.68 1.50 -7.33
CA ASP A 233 5.09 0.94 -8.55
C ASP A 233 5.39 -0.55 -8.72
N CYS A 234 6.56 -1.02 -8.25
CA CYS A 234 6.91 -2.43 -8.39
C CYS A 234 6.09 -3.30 -7.43
N ARG A 235 5.90 -2.90 -6.16
CA ARG A 235 5.01 -3.59 -5.22
C ARG A 235 3.55 -3.57 -5.69
N ILE A 236 3.09 -2.45 -6.24
CA ILE A 236 1.76 -2.37 -6.87
C ILE A 236 1.67 -3.37 -8.03
N THR A 237 2.70 -3.42 -8.88
CA THR A 237 2.76 -4.36 -10.02
C THR A 237 2.76 -5.82 -9.57
N GLN A 238 3.46 -6.16 -8.48
CA GLN A 238 3.43 -7.52 -7.93
C GLN A 238 2.02 -7.89 -7.44
N ILE A 239 1.35 -6.99 -6.70
CA ILE A 239 -0.04 -7.22 -6.26
C ILE A 239 -0.99 -7.32 -7.45
N GLU A 240 -0.83 -6.47 -8.46
CA GLU A 240 -1.61 -6.53 -9.71
C GLU A 240 -1.40 -7.84 -10.46
N ASN A 241 -0.15 -8.29 -10.63
CA ASN A 241 0.18 -9.55 -11.30
C ASN A 241 -0.37 -10.75 -10.54
N TRP A 242 -0.27 -10.76 -9.21
CA TRP A 242 -0.88 -11.78 -8.37
C TRP A 242 -2.40 -11.83 -8.53
N ILE A 243 -3.09 -10.68 -8.50
CA ILE A 243 -4.54 -10.58 -8.74
C ILE A 243 -4.90 -11.10 -10.14
N ASN A 244 -4.17 -10.66 -11.16
CA ASN A 244 -4.38 -11.07 -12.55
C ASN A 244 -4.14 -12.57 -12.77
N ASN A 245 -3.27 -13.18 -11.97
CA ASN A 245 -3.02 -14.63 -11.95
C ASN A 245 -4.09 -15.42 -11.16
N GLY A 246 -5.20 -14.78 -10.76
CA GLY A 246 -6.28 -15.41 -10.01
C GLY A 246 -6.07 -15.41 -8.49
N ALA A 247 -5.14 -14.60 -8.00
CA ALA A 247 -4.82 -14.44 -6.58
C ALA A 247 -4.59 -15.77 -5.84
N PRO A 248 -3.70 -16.67 -6.32
CA PRO A 248 -3.46 -17.96 -5.68
C PRO A 248 -2.91 -17.83 -4.25
N ASN A 249 -3.19 -18.82 -3.40
CA ASN A 249 -2.60 -18.96 -2.07
C ASN A 249 -1.36 -19.86 -2.13
N ASP A 250 -0.25 -19.32 -2.63
CA ASP A 250 1.00 -20.04 -2.93
C ASP A 250 2.25 -19.48 -2.23
#